data_AF-A0A3S1KXE7-F1
#
_entry.id   AF-A0A3S1KXE7-F1
#
_cell.length_a   1.000
_cell.length_b   1.000
_cell.length_c   1.000
_cell.angle_alpha   90.00
_cell.angle_beta   90.00
_cell.angle_gamma   90.00
#
_symmetry.space_group_name_H-M   'P 1'
#
loop_
_entity.id
_entity.type
_entity.pdbx_description
1 polymer ?
#
loop_
_entity_poly.entity_id
_entity_poly.type
_entity_poly.pdbx_seq_one_letter_code
_entity_poly.pdbx_strand_id
1 'polypeptide(L)'
;MLGRIAEFFIFGVMPLVVGILVPELSVAAEKTLKGEVTYRERIALPPNAVLFVQLANVPQADAPAAVIGERKMAPAGQVPIKFEISFDPQVIRPDMTYLLQARITVDDRLLFISDMRHHVDPLSDAPQTIMLKMVTSSEQPASAPVFGQSWLIEYIDGIGVIAEPQATFRISEAGKAGGNGPCNVYFAIAKVDGSTIAINDIGSTFKACAPEIMAEEKALFEALAKAATYHVDAGKLVIADKDGRVILRFNAAS
;
A
#
# COMPACT_ATOMS: atom_id res chain seq x y z
N MET A 1 43.36 -81.77 -42.72
CA MET A 1 44.30 -80.69 -42.37
C MET A 1 43.54 -79.37 -42.42
N LEU A 2 43.72 -78.52 -41.40
CA LEU A 2 43.52 -77.06 -41.28
C LEU A 2 42.56 -76.37 -42.29
N GLY A 3 41.63 -75.49 -41.90
CA GLY A 3 41.47 -74.71 -40.68
C GLY A 3 40.23 -73.79 -40.75
N ARG A 4 39.97 -73.14 -39.60
CA ARG A 4 38.93 -72.15 -39.23
C ARG A 4 38.70 -71.08 -40.33
N ILE A 5 37.59 -70.33 -40.39
CA ILE A 5 37.27 -69.18 -39.51
C ILE A 5 35.88 -68.57 -39.90
N ALA A 6 35.11 -68.22 -38.86
CA ALA A 6 34.14 -67.12 -38.67
C ALA A 6 32.72 -67.10 -39.30
N GLU A 7 31.79 -66.96 -38.35
CA GLU A 7 30.38 -66.59 -38.37
C GLU A 7 30.15 -65.13 -38.80
N PHE A 8 28.93 -64.80 -39.25
CA PHE A 8 28.27 -63.52 -38.90
C PHE A 8 26.74 -63.70 -38.99
N PHE A 9 26.10 -63.86 -37.82
CA PHE A 9 24.66 -63.74 -37.64
C PHE A 9 24.26 -62.26 -37.73
N ILE A 10 23.42 -61.91 -38.70
CA ILE A 10 22.79 -60.58 -38.79
C ILE A 10 21.50 -60.61 -37.96
N PHE A 11 21.56 -60.09 -36.73
CA PHE A 11 20.37 -59.74 -35.96
C PHE A 11 20.03 -58.27 -36.20
N GLY A 12 18.92 -58.00 -36.88
CA GLY A 12 18.38 -56.66 -37.08
C GLY A 12 17.84 -56.08 -35.79
N VAL A 13 18.38 -54.94 -35.37
CA VAL A 13 17.87 -54.15 -34.25
C VAL A 13 16.98 -53.06 -34.84
N MET A 14 15.67 -53.14 -34.63
CA MET A 14 14.76 -52.01 -34.86
C MET A 14 15.00 -50.97 -33.75
N PRO A 15 15.31 -49.71 -34.07
CA PRO A 15 15.41 -48.67 -33.06
C PRO A 15 13.99 -48.27 -32.64
N LEU A 16 13.64 -48.58 -31.39
CA LEU A 16 12.48 -48.04 -30.70
C LEU A 16 12.72 -46.54 -30.48
N VAL A 17 12.05 -45.68 -31.26
CA VAL A 17 12.08 -44.23 -31.05
C VAL A 17 11.17 -43.92 -29.86
N VAL A 18 11.76 -43.81 -28.66
CA VAL A 18 11.07 -43.25 -27.50
C VAL A 18 10.98 -41.75 -27.72
N GLY A 19 9.79 -41.27 -28.08
CA GLY A 19 9.50 -39.84 -28.16
C GLY A 19 9.59 -39.23 -26.77
N ILE A 20 10.71 -38.56 -26.49
CA ILE A 20 10.84 -37.69 -25.31
C ILE A 20 9.92 -36.51 -25.58
N LEU A 21 8.78 -36.48 -24.90
CA LEU A 21 7.94 -35.29 -24.82
C LEU A 21 8.76 -34.25 -24.04
N VAL A 22 9.45 -33.36 -24.75
CA VAL A 22 10.08 -32.20 -24.12
C VAL A 22 8.93 -31.30 -23.67
N PRO A 23 8.72 -31.05 -22.37
CA PRO A 23 7.76 -30.05 -21.96
C PRO A 23 8.25 -28.72 -22.54
N GLU A 24 7.46 -28.11 -23.42
CA GLU A 24 7.66 -26.72 -23.79
C GLU A 24 7.51 -25.89 -22.52
N LEU A 25 8.64 -25.51 -21.93
CA LEU A 25 8.68 -24.44 -20.94
C LEU A 25 8.13 -23.22 -21.66
N SER A 26 6.86 -22.91 -21.39
CA SER A 26 6.23 -21.66 -21.79
C SER A 26 6.99 -20.52 -21.13
N VAL A 27 8.00 -19.99 -21.82
CA VAL A 27 8.64 -18.74 -21.44
C VAL A 27 7.60 -17.66 -21.72
N ALA A 28 6.89 -17.23 -20.67
CA ALA A 28 6.09 -16.01 -20.76
C ALA A 28 7.02 -14.92 -21.30
N ALA A 29 6.65 -14.28 -22.41
CA ALA A 29 7.50 -13.32 -23.09
C ALA A 29 7.67 -12.08 -22.19
N GLU A 30 8.67 -12.02 -21.33
CA GLU A 30 8.85 -10.88 -20.44
C GLU A 30 9.28 -9.64 -21.25
N LYS A 31 8.55 -8.53 -21.06
CA LYS A 31 8.99 -7.21 -21.53
C LYS A 31 9.53 -6.41 -20.35
N THR A 32 10.56 -5.62 -20.59
CA THR A 32 11.18 -4.77 -19.57
C THR A 32 10.93 -3.31 -19.86
N LEU A 33 10.24 -2.62 -18.95
CA LEU A 33 10.14 -1.16 -18.94
C LEU A 33 11.39 -0.60 -18.25
N LYS A 34 12.08 0.33 -18.93
CA LYS A 34 13.32 0.93 -18.43
C LYS A 34 13.13 2.41 -18.15
N GLY A 35 13.80 2.89 -17.11
CA GLY A 35 13.77 4.30 -16.80
C GLY A 35 14.74 4.72 -15.72
N GLU A 36 14.60 5.98 -15.33
CA GLU A 36 15.35 6.57 -14.24
C GLU A 36 14.46 7.47 -13.37
N VAL A 37 14.85 7.57 -12.11
CA VAL A 37 14.23 8.41 -11.11
C VAL A 37 15.20 9.53 -10.75
N THR A 38 14.72 10.77 -10.78
CA THR A 38 15.49 11.96 -10.41
C THR A 38 14.67 12.87 -9.51
N TYR A 39 15.30 13.75 -8.75
CA TYR A 39 14.64 14.82 -7.99
C TYR A 39 15.42 16.13 -8.14
N ARG A 40 14.80 17.27 -7.81
CA ARG A 40 15.38 18.61 -8.08
C ARG A 40 16.35 19.05 -6.99
N GLU A 41 16.12 18.57 -5.77
CA GLU A 41 16.85 18.92 -4.57
C GLU A 41 18.29 18.43 -4.65
N ARG A 42 19.26 19.25 -4.26
CA ARG A 42 20.68 18.87 -4.27
C ARG A 42 21.07 18.20 -2.95
N ILE A 43 20.34 17.15 -2.59
CA ILE A 43 20.60 16.37 -1.38
C ILE A 43 21.05 14.95 -1.73
N ALA A 44 21.91 14.37 -0.89
CA ALA A 44 22.26 12.95 -0.99
C ALA A 44 21.16 12.12 -0.33
N LEU A 45 20.78 11.00 -0.96
CA LEU A 45 19.91 10.02 -0.31
C LEU A 45 20.63 9.36 0.86
N PRO A 46 19.95 9.16 2.00
CA PRO A 46 20.47 8.32 3.08
C PRO A 46 20.82 6.91 2.57
N PRO A 47 21.85 6.25 3.14
CA PRO A 47 22.31 4.94 2.66
C PRO A 47 21.27 3.83 2.88
N ASN A 48 20.33 4.01 3.80
CA ASN A 48 19.20 3.09 4.06
C ASN A 48 17.95 3.43 3.24
N ALA A 49 18.02 4.37 2.30
CA ALA A 49 16.89 4.71 1.44
C ALA A 49 16.48 3.51 0.57
N VAL A 50 15.18 3.30 0.41
CA VAL A 50 14.60 2.25 -0.42
C VAL A 50 13.73 2.89 -1.50
N LEU A 51 14.02 2.59 -2.76
CA LEU A 51 13.20 3.00 -3.90
C LEU A 51 12.18 1.89 -4.21
N PHE A 52 10.93 2.30 -4.39
CA PHE A 52 9.87 1.46 -4.95
C PHE A 52 9.36 2.11 -6.22
N VAL A 53 9.36 1.38 -7.33
CA VAL A 53 8.78 1.79 -8.62
C VAL A 53 7.70 0.80 -9.00
N GLN A 54 6.56 1.28 -9.48
CA GLN A 54 5.40 0.47 -9.78
C GLN A 54 4.79 0.87 -11.12
N LEU A 55 4.52 -0.13 -11.94
CA LEU A 55 3.68 -0.04 -13.12
C LEU A 55 2.29 -0.56 -12.74
N ALA A 56 1.27 0.26 -12.88
CA ALA A 56 -0.12 -0.10 -12.59
C ALA A 56 -1.07 0.39 -13.68
N ASN A 57 -2.22 -0.25 -13.82
CA ASN A 57 -3.28 0.28 -14.66
C ASN A 57 -4.13 1.32 -13.89
N VAL A 58 -4.77 2.23 -14.61
CA VAL A 58 -5.78 3.14 -14.06
C VAL A 58 -7.15 2.50 -14.28
N PRO A 59 -7.86 2.12 -13.22
CA PRO A 59 -9.19 1.58 -13.38
C PRO A 59 -10.16 2.68 -13.82
N GLN A 60 -11.15 2.27 -14.61
CA GLN A 60 -12.29 3.11 -14.93
C GLN A 60 -13.31 2.93 -13.80
N ALA A 61 -13.53 3.98 -12.99
CA ALA A 61 -14.31 4.00 -11.74
C ALA A 61 -13.65 3.28 -10.53
N ASP A 62 -14.20 3.54 -9.33
CA ASP A 62 -13.73 3.24 -7.94
C ASP A 62 -13.26 1.80 -7.64
N ALA A 63 -12.34 1.26 -8.44
CA ALA A 63 -11.62 0.02 -8.21
C ALA A 63 -10.16 0.33 -7.84
N PRO A 64 -9.47 -0.56 -7.10
CA PRO A 64 -8.04 -0.42 -6.85
C PRO A 64 -7.25 -0.63 -8.15
N ALA A 65 -6.20 0.17 -8.34
CA ALA A 65 -5.27 0.00 -9.46
C ALA A 65 -4.60 -1.38 -9.40
N ALA A 66 -4.71 -2.15 -10.49
CA ALA A 66 -4.05 -3.44 -10.61
C ALA A 66 -2.56 -3.22 -10.92
N VAL A 67 -1.72 -3.77 -10.07
CA VAL A 67 -0.26 -3.72 -10.21
C VAL A 67 0.16 -4.71 -11.29
N ILE A 68 0.81 -4.19 -12.33
CA ILE A 68 1.28 -4.96 -13.49
C ILE A 68 2.72 -5.42 -13.27
N GLY A 69 3.53 -4.57 -12.62
CA GLY A 69 4.91 -4.88 -12.27
C GLY A 69 5.43 -3.93 -11.21
N GLU A 70 6.38 -4.42 -10.41
CA GLU A 70 7.00 -3.63 -9.36
C GLU A 70 8.50 -3.88 -9.28
N ARG A 71 9.22 -2.86 -8.81
CA ARG A 71 10.65 -2.92 -8.54
C ARG A 71 10.96 -2.26 -7.21
N LYS A 72 11.53 -3.03 -6.29
CA LYS A 72 12.10 -2.54 -5.03
C LYS A 72 13.63 -2.55 -5.10
N MET A 73 14.27 -1.46 -4.71
CA MET A 73 15.73 -1.33 -4.66
C MET A 73 16.16 -0.83 -3.28
N ALA A 74 16.97 -1.63 -2.58
CA ALA A 74 17.51 -1.33 -1.26
C ALA A 74 19.01 -1.73 -1.22
N PRO A 75 19.94 -0.78 -1.12
CA PRO A 75 19.72 0.67 -1.09
C PRO A 75 19.24 1.22 -2.44
N ALA A 76 18.58 2.36 -2.43
CA ALA A 76 18.04 3.02 -3.61
C ALA A 76 19.14 3.41 -4.62
N GLY A 77 20.33 3.77 -4.13
CA GLY A 77 21.46 4.24 -4.96
C GLY A 77 21.55 5.76 -5.02
N GLN A 78 22.20 6.28 -6.06
CA GLN A 78 22.39 7.72 -6.29
C GLN A 78 21.60 8.19 -7.49
N VAL A 79 21.06 9.41 -7.42
CA VAL A 79 20.34 10.01 -8.55
C VAL A 79 21.28 10.42 -9.69
N PRO A 80 20.84 10.26 -10.96
CA PRO A 80 19.60 9.61 -11.39
C PRO A 80 19.66 8.08 -11.16
N ILE A 81 18.63 7.53 -10.50
CA ILE A 81 18.57 6.10 -10.14
C ILE A 81 17.92 5.34 -11.28
N LYS A 82 18.67 4.47 -11.94
CA LYS A 82 18.15 3.62 -13.01
C LYS A 82 17.34 2.45 -12.45
N PHE A 83 16.22 2.14 -13.09
CA PHE A 83 15.38 1.00 -12.77
C PHE A 83 14.95 0.24 -14.02
N GLU A 84 14.58 -1.02 -13.81
CA GLU A 84 13.98 -1.91 -14.79
C GLU A 84 12.83 -2.66 -14.12
N ILE A 85 11.65 -2.67 -14.77
CA ILE A 85 10.47 -3.43 -14.35
C ILE A 85 10.18 -4.46 -15.43
N SER A 86 10.27 -5.74 -15.07
CA SER A 86 9.79 -6.84 -15.93
C SER A 86 8.29 -7.04 -15.71
N PHE A 87 7.56 -7.27 -16.80
CA PHE A 87 6.13 -7.56 -16.77
C PHE A 87 5.74 -8.44 -17.97
N ASP A 88 4.56 -9.07 -17.90
CA ASP A 88 3.98 -9.82 -19.00
C ASP A 88 3.24 -8.87 -19.97
N PRO A 89 3.67 -8.72 -21.23
CA PRO A 89 3.00 -7.85 -22.20
C PRO A 89 1.58 -8.32 -22.52
N GLN A 90 1.21 -9.59 -22.27
CA GLN A 90 -0.15 -10.09 -22.49
C GLN A 90 -1.17 -9.49 -21.53
N VAL A 91 -0.75 -8.95 -20.38
CA VAL A 91 -1.66 -8.27 -19.45
C VAL A 91 -1.95 -6.81 -19.86
N ILE A 92 -1.23 -6.28 -20.86
CA ILE A 92 -1.44 -4.92 -21.37
C ILE A 92 -2.59 -4.90 -22.37
N ARG A 93 -3.68 -4.26 -21.96
CA ARG A 93 -4.83 -3.94 -22.82
C ARG A 93 -4.72 -2.55 -23.47
N PRO A 94 -5.04 -2.39 -24.77
CA PRO A 94 -4.93 -1.12 -25.48
C PRO A 94 -5.92 -0.02 -25.05
N ASP A 95 -7.05 -0.41 -24.44
CA ASP A 95 -8.12 0.49 -23.98
C ASP A 95 -7.88 1.02 -22.55
N MET A 96 -6.81 0.56 -21.89
CA MET A 96 -6.46 0.98 -20.54
C MET A 96 -5.32 2.01 -20.52
N THR A 97 -5.34 2.87 -19.51
CA THR A 97 -4.22 3.78 -19.22
C THR A 97 -3.32 3.16 -18.18
N TYR A 98 -2.00 3.32 -18.32
CA TYR A 98 -1.02 2.83 -17.36
C TYR A 98 -0.26 3.99 -16.73
N LEU A 99 0.04 3.84 -15.45
CA LEU A 99 0.81 4.79 -14.66
C LEU A 99 2.09 4.14 -14.19
N LEU A 100 3.15 4.95 -14.25
CA LEU A 100 4.40 4.65 -13.59
C LEU A 100 4.53 5.53 -12.35
N GLN A 101 4.71 4.92 -11.19
CA GLN A 101 4.81 5.63 -9.92
C GLN A 101 6.07 5.23 -9.21
N ALA A 102 6.68 6.18 -8.49
CA ALA A 102 7.87 5.91 -7.71
C ALA A 102 7.82 6.61 -6.36
N ARG A 103 8.36 5.95 -5.34
CA ARG A 103 8.53 6.51 -4.00
C ARG A 103 9.85 6.08 -3.39
N ILE A 104 10.44 6.96 -2.57
CA ILE A 104 11.61 6.64 -1.77
C ILE A 104 11.25 6.73 -0.31
N THR A 105 11.57 5.69 0.45
CA THR A 105 11.36 5.62 1.91
C THR A 105 12.69 5.49 2.66
N VAL A 106 12.75 6.01 3.88
CA VAL A 106 13.88 5.86 4.82
C VAL A 106 13.28 5.46 6.17
N ASP A 107 13.69 4.32 6.73
CA ASP A 107 13.10 3.78 7.98
C ASP A 107 11.57 3.76 7.94
N ASP A 108 11.02 3.25 6.83
CA ASP A 108 9.59 3.19 6.49
C ASP A 108 8.86 4.55 6.38
N ARG A 109 9.57 5.67 6.48
CA ARG A 109 9.02 7.03 6.25
C ARG A 109 9.19 7.45 4.80
N LEU A 110 8.12 7.91 4.19
CA LEU A 110 8.12 8.44 2.82
C LEU A 110 8.90 9.76 2.75
N LEU A 111 9.95 9.81 1.91
CA LEU A 111 10.81 10.98 1.74
C LEU A 111 10.58 11.66 0.37
N PHE A 112 10.36 10.87 -0.67
CA PHE A 112 10.08 11.36 -2.02
C PHE A 112 8.96 10.57 -2.66
N ILE A 113 8.15 11.25 -3.47
CA ILE A 113 7.06 10.65 -4.25
C ILE A 113 7.03 11.27 -5.66
N SER A 114 6.56 10.54 -6.66
CA SER A 114 6.34 11.06 -8.01
C SER A 114 5.41 12.28 -7.99
N ASP A 115 5.76 13.33 -8.72
CA ASP A 115 5.08 14.63 -8.68
C ASP A 115 3.72 14.67 -9.44
N MET A 116 3.62 13.95 -10.57
CA MET A 116 2.49 13.93 -11.49
C MET A 116 2.01 12.51 -11.82
N ARG A 117 0.81 12.38 -12.41
CA ARG A 117 0.33 11.13 -13.03
C ARG A 117 1.19 10.83 -14.27
N HIS A 118 2.28 10.09 -14.10
CA HIS A 118 3.20 9.74 -15.17
C HIS A 118 2.58 8.62 -16.03
N HIS A 119 1.82 9.02 -17.05
CA HIS A 119 1.24 8.08 -18.00
C HIS A 119 2.34 7.48 -18.85
N VAL A 120 2.25 6.17 -19.08
CA VAL A 120 3.23 5.46 -19.91
C VAL A 120 2.53 4.51 -20.86
N ASP A 121 3.13 4.31 -22.02
CA ASP A 121 2.87 3.14 -22.86
C ASP A 121 3.88 2.04 -22.46
N PRO A 122 3.45 0.98 -21.75
CA PRO A 122 4.36 -0.06 -21.30
C PRO A 122 5.02 -0.83 -22.45
N LEU A 123 4.39 -0.83 -23.63
CA LEU A 123 4.88 -1.54 -24.80
C LEU A 123 5.85 -0.70 -25.63
N SER A 124 6.09 0.56 -25.27
CA SER A 124 7.13 1.39 -25.87
C SER A 124 8.51 1.06 -25.30
N ASP A 125 9.54 1.14 -26.14
CA ASP A 125 10.94 0.97 -25.72
C ASP A 125 11.58 2.31 -25.28
N ALA A 126 10.81 3.40 -25.31
CA ALA A 126 11.28 4.72 -24.90
C ALA A 126 11.60 4.74 -23.39
N PRO A 127 12.81 5.19 -22.98
CA PRO A 127 13.16 5.28 -21.57
C PRO A 127 12.27 6.30 -20.85
N GLN A 128 11.84 5.96 -19.64
CA GLN A 128 10.99 6.80 -18.81
C GLN A 128 11.81 7.58 -17.79
N THR A 129 11.55 8.87 -17.63
CA THR A 129 12.15 9.67 -16.56
C THR A 129 11.04 10.11 -15.60
N ILE A 130 11.16 9.70 -14.33
CA ILE A 130 10.22 10.08 -13.27
C ILE A 130 10.89 11.15 -12.41
N MET A 131 10.27 12.33 -12.33
CA MET A 131 10.65 13.37 -11.38
C MET A 131 9.95 13.09 -10.04
N LEU A 132 10.73 12.94 -8.99
CA LEU A 132 10.20 12.94 -7.64
C LEU A 132 10.24 14.34 -7.06
N LYS A 133 9.23 14.62 -6.24
CA LYS A 133 9.24 15.74 -5.31
C LYS A 133 9.52 15.21 -3.91
N MET A 134 10.27 15.98 -3.14
CA MET A 134 10.36 15.73 -1.71
C MET A 134 8.95 15.83 -1.13
N VAL A 135 8.60 14.89 -0.27
CA VAL A 135 7.39 15.02 0.53
C VAL A 135 7.65 16.14 1.52
N THR A 136 7.19 17.34 1.15
CA THR A 136 6.86 18.35 2.14
C THR A 136 5.64 17.82 2.88
N SER A 137 5.57 18.02 4.19
CA SER A 137 4.47 17.54 5.05
C SER A 137 3.06 18.01 4.63
N SER A 138 2.96 18.74 3.52
CA SER A 138 1.76 19.27 2.87
C SER A 138 1.22 18.45 1.68
N GLU A 139 1.86 17.35 1.25
CA GLU A 139 1.45 16.62 0.02
C GLU A 139 1.31 15.09 0.16
N GLN A 140 1.01 14.64 1.38
CA GLN A 140 0.20 13.42 1.58
C GLN A 140 -1.21 13.73 1.04
N PRO A 141 -1.97 12.79 0.40
CA PRO A 141 -3.31 13.12 -0.09
C PRO A 141 -4.05 13.82 1.03
N ALA A 142 -4.42 15.09 0.77
CA ALA A 142 -5.17 15.90 1.71
C ALA A 142 -6.28 15.00 2.22
N SER A 143 -6.29 14.78 3.54
CA SER A 143 -7.29 13.96 4.19
C SER A 143 -8.62 14.18 3.49
N ALA A 144 -9.23 13.14 2.92
CA ALA A 144 -10.68 13.20 2.72
C ALA A 144 -11.23 13.69 4.06
N PRO A 145 -11.96 14.83 4.08
CA PRO A 145 -12.03 15.64 5.28
C PRO A 145 -12.53 14.77 6.42
N VAL A 146 -11.65 14.54 7.41
CA VAL A 146 -12.02 13.87 8.66
C VAL A 146 -13.16 14.64 9.34
N PHE A 147 -13.29 15.92 8.97
CA PHE A 147 -14.39 16.80 9.29
C PHE A 147 -15.69 16.42 8.56
N GLY A 148 -16.82 16.58 9.26
CA GLY A 148 -18.15 16.43 8.68
C GLY A 148 -18.59 14.98 8.50
N GLN A 149 -17.66 14.04 8.32
CA GLN A 149 -17.92 12.59 8.22
C GLN A 149 -18.14 11.96 9.60
N SER A 150 -19.11 11.04 9.68
CA SER A 150 -19.27 10.16 10.84
C SER A 150 -18.53 8.85 10.59
N TRP A 151 -17.84 8.35 11.62
CA TRP A 151 -16.98 7.19 11.59
C TRP A 151 -17.49 6.15 12.59
N LEU A 152 -17.56 4.88 12.20
CA LEU A 152 -17.94 3.74 13.06
C LEU A 152 -16.68 3.03 13.54
N ILE A 153 -16.56 2.81 14.85
CA ILE A 153 -15.38 2.14 15.42
C ILE A 153 -15.29 0.68 14.94
N GLU A 154 -14.13 0.30 14.40
CA GLU A 154 -13.82 -1.06 13.94
C GLU A 154 -12.75 -1.71 14.84
N TYR A 155 -11.90 -0.90 15.47
CA TYR A 155 -10.79 -1.39 16.29
C TYR A 155 -10.42 -0.36 17.35
N ILE A 156 -10.21 -0.85 18.57
CA ILE A 156 -9.60 -0.12 19.68
C ILE A 156 -8.44 -0.97 20.20
N ASP A 157 -7.25 -0.38 20.34
CA ASP A 157 -6.10 -1.06 20.91
C ASP A 157 -6.36 -1.60 22.31
N GLY A 158 -6.04 -2.88 22.53
CA GLY A 158 -6.31 -3.58 23.78
C GLY A 158 -7.73 -4.12 23.93
N ILE A 159 -8.64 -3.86 22.99
CA ILE A 159 -9.98 -4.44 22.94
C ILE A 159 -10.04 -5.52 21.87
N GLY A 160 -10.62 -6.67 22.22
CA GLY A 160 -10.77 -7.81 21.30
C GLY A 160 -11.92 -7.60 20.31
N VAL A 161 -13.15 -7.83 20.79
CA VAL A 161 -14.37 -7.70 19.98
C VAL A 161 -15.06 -6.39 20.34
N ILE A 162 -15.36 -5.57 19.34
CA ILE A 162 -16.13 -4.33 19.48
C ILE A 162 -17.60 -4.69 19.74
N ALA A 163 -18.18 -4.11 20.80
CA ALA A 163 -19.58 -4.34 21.15
C ALA A 163 -20.55 -3.59 20.23
N GLU A 164 -21.76 -4.13 20.09
CA GLU A 164 -22.88 -3.43 19.46
C GLU A 164 -23.75 -2.70 20.50
N PRO A 165 -24.26 -1.49 20.20
CA PRO A 165 -24.04 -0.74 18.97
C PRO A 165 -22.63 -0.13 18.90
N GLN A 166 -22.04 -0.13 17.70
CA GLN A 166 -20.69 0.41 17.48
C GLN A 166 -20.62 1.89 17.87
N ALA A 167 -19.56 2.26 18.59
CA ALA A 167 -19.30 3.65 18.89
C ALA A 167 -19.06 4.46 17.60
N THR A 168 -19.48 5.72 17.62
CA THR A 168 -19.27 6.67 16.54
C THR A 168 -18.23 7.71 16.90
N PHE A 169 -17.58 8.28 15.90
CA PHE A 169 -16.67 9.40 16.04
C PHE A 169 -16.89 10.39 14.89
N ARG A 170 -16.97 11.68 15.20
CA ARG A 170 -17.10 12.76 14.24
C ARG A 170 -16.30 13.95 14.69
N ILE A 171 -15.74 14.69 13.73
CA ILE A 171 -15.11 15.99 13.95
C ILE A 171 -15.87 17.04 13.14
N SER A 172 -16.18 18.18 13.73
CA SER A 172 -16.74 19.33 13.01
C SER A 172 -15.62 20.28 12.56
N GLU A 173 -15.86 21.09 11.54
CA GLU A 173 -14.89 22.10 11.06
C GLU A 173 -14.49 23.11 12.15
N ALA A 174 -15.35 23.29 13.17
CA ALA A 174 -15.07 24.14 14.33
C ALA A 174 -14.17 23.46 15.39
N GLY A 175 -13.65 22.26 15.14
CA GLY A 175 -12.79 21.52 16.06
C GLY A 175 -13.52 20.81 17.20
N LYS A 176 -14.86 20.73 17.18
CA LYS A 176 -15.61 19.87 18.12
C LYS A 176 -15.57 18.43 17.64
N ALA A 177 -15.18 17.51 18.50
CA ALA A 177 -15.23 16.08 18.26
C ALA A 177 -16.20 15.38 19.22
N GLY A 178 -16.63 14.17 18.88
CA GLY A 178 -17.51 13.37 19.75
C GLY A 178 -18.33 12.36 18.98
N GLY A 179 -19.24 11.70 19.69
CA GLY A 179 -20.13 10.70 19.14
C GLY A 179 -20.90 9.93 20.19
N ASN A 180 -21.50 8.82 19.78
CA ASN A 180 -22.03 7.84 20.71
C ASN A 180 -20.89 6.89 21.07
N GLY A 181 -20.53 6.81 22.34
CA GLY A 181 -19.70 5.75 22.87
C GLY A 181 -20.51 4.45 23.04
N PRO A 182 -19.86 3.35 23.45
CA PRO A 182 -20.55 2.09 23.72
C PRO A 182 -21.64 2.21 24.81
N CYS A 183 -21.48 3.13 25.78
CA CYS A 183 -22.44 3.36 26.86
C CYS A 183 -23.01 4.78 26.87
N ASN A 184 -22.14 5.77 26.68
CA ASN A 184 -22.41 7.18 26.89
C ASN A 184 -22.24 7.98 25.61
N VAL A 185 -22.97 9.10 25.52
CA VAL A 185 -22.61 10.12 24.53
C VAL A 185 -21.38 10.85 25.05
N TYR A 186 -20.44 11.13 24.17
CA TYR A 186 -19.20 11.81 24.51
C TYR A 186 -18.91 12.98 23.57
N PHE A 187 -18.11 13.90 24.08
CA PHE A 187 -17.65 15.09 23.39
C PHE A 187 -16.18 15.32 23.70
N ALA A 188 -15.49 16.01 22.82
CA ALA A 188 -14.08 16.35 22.93
C ALA A 188 -13.77 17.57 22.05
N ILE A 189 -12.54 18.07 22.17
CA ILE A 189 -11.98 19.06 21.26
C ILE A 189 -10.89 18.39 20.43
N ALA A 190 -11.00 18.47 19.10
CA ALA A 190 -10.00 17.99 18.18
C ALA A 190 -9.30 19.17 17.50
N LYS A 191 -7.98 19.16 17.53
CA LYS A 191 -7.13 20.03 16.73
C LYS A 191 -6.50 19.18 15.63
N VAL A 192 -6.77 19.55 14.39
CA VAL A 192 -6.26 18.87 13.19
C VAL A 192 -5.38 19.86 12.43
N ASP A 193 -4.17 19.45 12.12
CA ASP A 193 -3.20 20.25 11.34
C ASP A 193 -2.41 19.32 10.42
N GLY A 194 -2.68 19.40 9.12
CA GLY A 194 -2.17 18.45 8.13
C GLY A 194 -2.59 17.01 8.46
N SER A 195 -1.62 16.13 8.72
CA SER A 195 -1.83 14.73 9.15
C SER A 195 -1.78 14.53 10.68
N THR A 196 -1.61 15.61 11.43
CA THR A 196 -1.60 15.56 12.90
C THR A 196 -3.01 15.74 13.45
N ILE A 197 -3.30 15.03 14.53
CA ILE A 197 -4.53 15.16 15.28
C ILE A 197 -4.21 15.12 16.77
N ALA A 198 -4.80 16.02 17.53
CA ALA A 198 -4.78 15.99 18.99
C ALA A 198 -6.21 16.08 19.51
N ILE A 199 -6.58 15.18 20.43
CA ILE A 199 -7.91 15.13 21.02
C ILE A 199 -7.77 15.38 22.52
N ASN A 200 -8.42 16.44 22.99
CA ASN A 200 -8.37 16.88 24.38
C ASN A 200 -9.80 17.11 24.90
N ASP A 201 -9.90 17.41 26.19
CA ASP A 201 -11.16 17.76 26.86
C ASP A 201 -12.28 16.72 26.64
N ILE A 202 -11.90 15.44 26.66
CA ILE A 202 -12.84 14.33 26.48
C ILE A 202 -13.74 14.27 27.71
N GLY A 203 -15.04 14.42 27.48
CA GLY A 203 -16.10 14.28 28.48
C GLY A 203 -17.22 13.39 27.97
N SER A 204 -17.96 12.76 28.89
CA SER A 204 -19.08 11.89 28.57
C SER A 204 -20.22 12.04 29.58
N THR A 205 -21.38 11.48 29.27
CA THR A 205 -22.44 11.28 30.27
C THR A 205 -22.07 10.16 31.25
N PHE A 206 -22.84 10.02 32.34
CA PHE A 206 -22.64 9.00 33.39
C PHE A 206 -23.78 7.96 33.44
N LYS A 207 -24.11 7.36 32.30
CA LYS A 207 -24.98 6.18 32.25
C LYS A 207 -24.19 4.97 32.77
N ALA A 208 -24.88 4.09 33.48
CA ALA A 208 -24.34 2.79 33.87
C ALA A 208 -24.70 1.74 32.82
N CYS A 209 -23.71 1.00 32.35
CA CYS A 209 -23.86 -0.12 31.42
C CYS A 209 -23.16 -1.36 31.99
N ALA A 210 -23.16 -2.46 31.24
CA ALA A 210 -22.43 -3.66 31.64
C ALA A 210 -20.90 -3.37 31.73
N PRO A 211 -20.16 -4.03 32.64
CA PRO A 211 -18.74 -3.74 32.89
C PRO A 211 -17.86 -3.79 31.65
N GLU A 212 -18.12 -4.72 30.73
CA GLU A 212 -17.40 -4.88 29.48
C GLU A 212 -17.59 -3.70 28.52
N ILE A 213 -18.81 -3.16 28.45
CA ILE A 213 -19.14 -1.98 27.64
C ILE A 213 -18.45 -0.73 28.22
N MET A 214 -18.41 -0.62 29.54
CA MET A 214 -17.70 0.46 30.22
C MET A 214 -16.18 0.35 30.04
N ALA A 215 -15.63 -0.86 30.00
CA ALA A 215 -14.22 -1.09 29.74
C ALA A 215 -13.82 -0.71 28.30
N GLU A 216 -14.66 -1.06 27.32
CA GLU A 216 -14.49 -0.63 25.92
C GLU A 216 -14.56 0.90 25.80
N GLU A 217 -15.54 1.54 26.44
CA GLU A 217 -15.67 3.00 26.44
C GLU A 217 -14.44 3.69 27.05
N LYS A 218 -13.93 3.16 28.16
CA LYS A 218 -12.69 3.66 28.76
C LYS A 218 -11.51 3.52 27.81
N ALA A 219 -11.36 2.36 27.15
CA ALA A 219 -10.28 2.13 26.20
C ALA A 219 -10.36 3.06 24.98
N LEU A 220 -11.58 3.34 24.48
CA LEU A 220 -11.80 4.33 23.43
C LEU A 220 -11.28 5.70 23.86
N PHE A 221 -11.63 6.18 25.05
CA PHE A 221 -11.21 7.51 25.52
C PHE A 221 -9.70 7.57 25.77
N GLU A 222 -9.10 6.51 26.33
CA GLU A 222 -7.65 6.42 26.51
C GLU A 222 -6.89 6.41 25.18
N ALA A 223 -7.44 5.77 24.14
CA ALA A 223 -6.85 5.77 22.82
C ALA A 223 -7.00 7.15 22.14
N LEU A 224 -8.18 7.78 22.22
CA LEU A 224 -8.41 9.12 21.69
C LEU A 224 -7.45 10.14 22.33
N ALA A 225 -7.22 10.06 23.64
CA ALA A 225 -6.27 10.94 24.35
C ALA A 225 -4.80 10.75 23.92
N LYS A 226 -4.46 9.62 23.30
CA LYS A 226 -3.10 9.32 22.80
C LYS A 226 -2.95 9.64 21.31
N ALA A 227 -4.01 10.09 20.64
CA ALA A 227 -3.99 10.41 19.21
C ALA A 227 -2.91 11.46 18.89
N ALA A 228 -2.10 11.17 17.88
CA ALA A 228 -1.05 12.07 17.42
C ALA A 228 -1.09 12.28 15.89
N THR A 229 -1.37 11.22 15.14
CA THR A 229 -1.49 11.27 13.68
C THR A 229 -2.73 10.55 13.21
N TYR A 230 -3.24 10.96 12.06
CA TYR A 230 -4.34 10.29 11.39
C TYR A 230 -4.08 10.18 9.89
N HIS A 231 -4.73 9.20 9.27
CA HIS A 231 -4.91 9.17 7.82
C HIS A 231 -6.28 8.62 7.49
N VAL A 232 -6.79 9.04 6.33
CA VAL A 232 -8.02 8.52 5.75
C VAL A 232 -7.67 7.89 4.42
N ASP A 233 -7.98 6.61 4.25
CA ASP A 233 -7.76 5.88 3.00
C ASP A 233 -8.91 4.88 2.77
N ALA A 234 -9.39 4.79 1.53
CA ALA A 234 -10.44 3.86 1.11
C ALA A 234 -11.66 3.77 2.07
N GLY A 235 -12.13 4.91 2.60
CA GLY A 235 -13.27 4.96 3.52
C GLY A 235 -12.95 4.50 4.95
N LYS A 236 -11.67 4.34 5.30
CA LYS A 236 -11.20 4.03 6.64
C LYS A 236 -10.47 5.20 7.25
N LEU A 237 -10.79 5.53 8.49
CA LEU A 237 -10.01 6.45 9.32
C LEU A 237 -9.12 5.62 10.24
N VAL A 238 -7.83 5.93 10.25
CA VAL A 238 -6.85 5.30 11.13
C VAL A 238 -6.20 6.37 11.97
N ILE A 239 -6.16 6.16 13.28
CA ILE A 239 -5.47 7.05 14.23
C ILE A 239 -4.33 6.27 14.89
N ALA A 240 -3.17 6.91 14.95
CA ALA A 240 -1.96 6.37 15.57
C ALA A 240 -1.45 7.27 16.70
N ASP A 241 -0.74 6.65 17.64
CA ASP A 241 -0.07 7.36 18.73
C ASP A 241 1.23 8.05 18.26
N LYS A 242 1.90 8.73 19.20
CA LYS A 242 3.16 9.45 18.95
C LYS A 242 4.30 8.56 18.43
N ASP A 243 4.22 7.25 18.66
CA ASP A 243 5.22 6.26 18.27
C ASP A 243 4.85 5.60 16.92
N GLY A 244 3.74 6.03 16.29
CA GLY A 244 3.26 5.54 15.00
C GLY A 244 2.46 4.25 15.08
N ARG A 245 2.11 3.78 16.29
CA ARG A 245 1.34 2.56 16.48
C ARG A 245 -0.15 2.85 16.31
N VAL A 246 -0.83 2.03 15.51
CA VAL A 246 -2.28 2.15 15.28
C VAL A 246 -3.04 1.85 16.56
N ILE A 247 -3.80 2.83 17.05
CA ILE A 247 -4.58 2.72 18.29
C ILE A 247 -6.08 2.69 18.06
N LEU A 248 -6.55 3.23 16.92
CA LEU A 248 -7.96 3.21 16.53
C LEU A 248 -8.08 3.00 15.02
N ARG A 249 -9.09 2.24 14.60
CA ARG A 249 -9.55 2.19 13.20
C ARG A 249 -11.05 2.34 13.15
N PHE A 250 -11.52 3.02 12.12
CA PHE A 250 -12.92 3.26 11.87
C PHE A 250 -13.26 3.04 10.41
N ASN A 251 -14.51 2.67 10.14
CA ASN A 251 -15.11 2.67 8.82
C ASN A 251 -16.00 3.91 8.66
N ALA A 252 -16.14 4.44 7.45
CA ALA A 252 -17.11 5.50 7.18
C ALA A 252 -18.52 5.00 7.52
N ALA A 253 -19.27 5.77 8.30
CA ALA A 253 -20.70 5.53 8.48
C ALA A 253 -21.40 5.81 7.15
N SER A 254 -22.14 4.82 6.65
CA SER A 254 -23.04 4.93 5.49
C SER A 254 -24.25 5.80 5.76
#